data_AF-A0A0K0FVK6-F1
#
_entry.id   AF-A0A0K0FVK6-F1
#
_cell.length_a   1.000
_cell.length_b   1.000
_cell.length_c   1.000
_cell.angle_alpha   90.00
_cell.angle_beta   90.00
_cell.angle_gamma   90.00
#
_symmetry.space_group_name_H-M   'P 1'
#
loop_
_entity.id
_entity.type
_entity.pdbx_description
1 polymer ?
#
loop_
_entity_poly.entity_id
_entity_poly.type
_entity_poly.pdbx_seq_one_letter_code
_entity_poly.pdbx_strand_id
1 'polypeptide(L)'
;MDSSPEERHSEEQDYTPMLSDDALLLIFLELNWRDINNLKLVSKRFYGIIHRNYHRLKRREVSIISVKNDRNRIRFPFYLKLTFHDTVDENFVSLLNIPYTKTINIQCDEELFDLLKVFDMRKLDKLYVLVDVDCDIIRILGAILQVGAKIEVLKILKLVGKDFESFRTLIGKFPSIKNLFIEHICASLTETKDASSLLSSLTSFNTIETSCIYECSSTNILSADMVTELLRRNSHLDDLTIGTGNIEFERNIFKGYFTLEQPRKMENECRYNVITLQVYFRGEYGLLVDTLKNCLSEIVSVVRVYSDPEGIKFESKVDCKYCFKNKHGILRSFFVTNNEPPTIVMNWD
;
A
#
# COMPACT_ATOMS: atom_id res chain seq x y z
N MET A 1 71.65 15.75 32.02
CA MET A 1 71.67 14.33 31.60
C MET A 1 70.61 13.65 32.43
N ASP A 2 69.59 13.11 31.77
CA ASP A 2 68.88 11.88 32.13
C ASP A 2 67.74 11.70 31.11
N SER A 3 68.09 10.98 30.05
CA SER A 3 67.23 10.58 28.94
C SER A 3 66.44 9.34 29.37
N SER A 4 65.12 9.48 29.48
CA SER A 4 64.20 8.33 29.62
C SER A 4 64.15 7.52 28.32
N PRO A 5 64.15 6.18 28.36
CA PRO A 5 64.15 5.37 27.16
C PRO A 5 62.75 5.39 26.52
N GLU A 6 62.73 5.70 25.23
CA GLU A 6 61.57 5.53 24.35
C GLU A 6 61.06 4.09 24.44
N GLU A 7 59.84 3.92 24.98
CA GLU A 7 59.04 2.71 24.77
C GLU A 7 58.73 2.60 23.27
N ARG A 8 59.58 1.88 22.55
CA ARG A 8 59.29 1.40 21.21
C ARG A 8 58.18 0.37 21.32
N HIS A 9 56.94 0.83 21.16
CA HIS A 9 55.85 -0.05 20.76
C HIS A 9 56.27 -0.75 19.46
N SER A 10 56.58 -2.04 19.57
CA SER A 10 56.73 -2.90 18.41
C SER A 10 55.32 -3.07 17.84
N GLU A 11 55.07 -2.44 16.69
CA GLU A 11 53.99 -2.86 15.81
C GLU A 11 54.30 -4.30 15.39
N GLU A 12 53.71 -5.28 16.09
CA GLU A 12 53.61 -6.64 15.59
C GLU A 12 52.92 -6.56 14.24
N GLN A 13 53.70 -6.70 13.17
CA GLN A 13 53.18 -6.89 11.83
C GLN A 13 52.44 -8.23 11.82
N ASP A 14 51.13 -8.17 11.87
CA ASP A 14 50.24 -9.32 11.78
C ASP A 14 50.36 -9.89 10.35
N TYR A 15 51.20 -10.91 10.19
CA TYR A 15 51.49 -11.60 8.92
C TYR A 15 50.39 -12.62 8.55
N THR A 16 49.18 -12.50 9.08
CA THR A 16 48.05 -13.24 8.55
C THR A 16 47.79 -12.73 7.12
N PRO A 17 47.95 -13.53 6.05
CA PRO A 17 47.78 -13.03 4.69
C PRO A 17 46.38 -12.44 4.55
N MET A 18 46.31 -11.11 4.47
CA MET A 18 45.05 -10.38 4.31
C MET A 18 44.40 -10.88 3.02
N LEU A 19 43.39 -11.74 3.16
CA LEU A 19 42.49 -12.08 2.06
C LEU A 19 42.06 -10.78 1.37
N SER A 20 42.00 -10.77 0.04
CA SER A 20 41.53 -9.61 -0.71
C SER A 20 40.08 -9.27 -0.34
N ASP A 21 39.66 -8.02 -0.55
CA ASP A 21 38.27 -7.60 -0.29
C ASP A 21 37.27 -8.46 -1.09
N ASP A 22 37.64 -8.89 -2.30
CA ASP A 22 36.83 -9.79 -3.13
C ASP A 22 36.71 -11.19 -2.54
N ALA A 23 37.81 -11.75 -2.02
CA ALA A 23 37.78 -13.05 -1.35
C ALA A 23 36.93 -13.00 -0.06
N LEU A 24 37.04 -11.91 0.71
CA LEU A 24 36.19 -11.67 1.88
C LEU A 24 34.72 -11.54 1.49
N LEU A 25 34.42 -10.84 0.39
CA LEU A 25 33.05 -10.71 -0.09
C LEU A 25 32.45 -12.06 -0.49
N LEU A 26 33.21 -12.93 -1.15
CA LEU A 26 32.77 -14.29 -1.47
C LEU A 26 32.44 -15.09 -0.21
N ILE A 27 33.26 -14.97 0.85
CA ILE A 27 32.95 -15.58 2.15
C ILE A 27 31.66 -14.97 2.72
N PHE A 28 31.50 -13.65 2.69
CA PHE A 28 30.34 -12.96 3.26
C PHE A 28 29.03 -13.31 2.54
N LEU A 29 29.07 -13.67 1.26
CA LEU A 29 27.88 -14.09 0.49
C LEU A 29 27.28 -15.41 1.01
N GLU A 30 28.10 -16.28 1.60
CA GLU A 30 27.66 -17.56 2.17
C GLU A 30 27.08 -17.41 3.59
N LEU A 31 27.27 -16.25 4.23
CA LEU A 31 26.86 -16.03 5.61
C LEU A 31 25.38 -15.66 5.72
N ASN A 32 24.78 -16.00 6.87
CA ASN A 32 23.44 -15.52 7.20
C ASN A 32 23.48 -14.05 7.64
N TRP A 33 22.30 -13.41 7.68
CA TRP A 33 22.19 -11.98 8.00
C TRP A 33 22.72 -11.63 9.41
N ARG A 34 22.60 -12.54 10.38
CA ARG A 34 23.02 -12.34 11.78
C ARG A 34 24.54 -12.29 11.84
N ASP A 35 25.21 -13.23 11.16
CA ASP A 35 26.67 -13.27 11.05
C ASP A 35 27.20 -12.06 10.30
N ILE A 36 26.56 -11.67 9.19
CA ILE A 36 26.91 -10.43 8.47
C ILE A 36 26.80 -9.21 9.40
N ASN A 37 25.79 -9.13 10.25
CA ASN A 37 25.66 -8.04 11.21
C ASN A 37 26.74 -8.07 12.30
N ASN A 38 27.13 -9.24 12.79
CA ASN A 38 28.23 -9.38 13.74
C ASN A 38 29.57 -8.96 13.11
N LEU A 39 29.83 -9.35 11.86
CA LEU A 39 31.06 -9.00 11.14
C LEU A 39 31.26 -7.51 10.95
N LYS A 40 30.18 -6.73 10.79
CA LYS A 40 30.25 -5.25 10.74
C LYS A 40 30.89 -4.66 11.99
N LEU A 41 30.77 -5.33 13.14
CA LEU A 41 31.29 -4.88 14.42
C LEU A 41 32.74 -5.29 14.65
N VAL A 42 33.27 -6.24 13.87
CA VAL A 42 34.62 -6.80 14.04
C VAL A 42 35.70 -5.81 13.58
N SER A 43 35.53 -5.18 12.40
CA SER A 43 36.52 -4.22 11.90
C SER A 43 35.93 -3.18 10.94
N LYS A 44 36.59 -2.01 10.84
CA LYS A 44 36.26 -0.97 9.86
C LYS A 44 36.34 -1.48 8.42
N ARG A 45 37.28 -2.38 8.13
CA ARG A 45 37.44 -3.01 6.81
C ARG A 45 36.21 -3.85 6.45
N PHE A 46 35.77 -4.73 7.36
CA PHE A 46 34.60 -5.57 7.14
C PHE A 46 33.34 -4.73 6.98
N TYR A 47 33.17 -3.71 7.83
CA TYR A 47 32.09 -2.73 7.67
C TYR A 47 32.10 -2.11 6.27
N GLY A 48 33.25 -1.63 5.79
CA GLY A 48 33.39 -1.02 4.46
C GLY A 48 33.08 -1.95 3.30
N ILE A 49 33.46 -3.24 3.39
CA ILE A 49 33.14 -4.25 2.36
C ILE A 49 31.63 -4.53 2.37
N ILE A 50 31.06 -4.79 3.54
CA ILE A 50 29.64 -5.12 3.71
C ILE A 50 28.75 -3.96 3.27
N HIS A 51 29.08 -2.73 3.69
CA HIS A 51 28.29 -1.54 3.37
C HIS A 51 28.22 -1.28 1.86
N ARG A 52 29.35 -1.43 1.15
CA ARG A 52 29.41 -1.25 -0.32
C ARG A 52 28.69 -2.36 -1.09
N ASN A 53 28.57 -3.55 -0.52
CA ASN A 53 28.03 -4.74 -1.21
C ASN A 53 26.73 -5.27 -0.62
N TYR A 54 26.04 -4.50 0.23
CA TYR A 54 24.88 -4.98 0.98
C TYR A 54 23.79 -5.59 0.07
N HIS A 55 23.62 -5.07 -1.15
CA HIS A 55 22.64 -5.51 -2.15
C HIS A 55 22.90 -6.92 -2.69
N ARG A 56 24.14 -7.42 -2.57
CA ARG A 56 24.55 -8.77 -2.97
C ARG A 56 24.44 -9.76 -1.82
N LEU A 57 24.51 -9.27 -0.59
CA LEU A 57 24.54 -10.09 0.63
C LEU A 57 23.13 -10.55 1.03
N LYS A 58 23.07 -11.61 1.86
CA LYS A 58 21.80 -12.08 2.44
C LYS A 58 21.28 -11.05 3.44
N ARG A 59 20.18 -10.37 3.06
CA ARG A 59 19.49 -9.36 3.87
C ARG A 59 18.36 -9.99 4.66
N ARG A 60 17.95 -9.31 5.73
CA ARG A 60 16.79 -9.75 6.54
C ARG A 60 15.50 -9.44 5.80
N GLU A 61 14.64 -10.45 5.64
CA GLU A 61 13.33 -10.32 4.98
C GLU A 61 12.34 -9.53 5.84
N VAL A 62 11.67 -8.55 5.23
CA VAL A 62 10.63 -7.73 5.86
C VAL A 62 9.28 -8.06 5.22
N SER A 63 8.30 -8.35 6.07
CA SER A 63 6.93 -8.69 5.69
C SER A 63 6.02 -7.47 5.64
N ILE A 64 6.20 -6.53 6.57
CA ILE A 64 5.36 -5.33 6.68
C ILE A 64 6.25 -4.11 6.88
N ILE A 65 5.97 -3.08 6.10
CA ILE A 65 6.56 -1.75 6.26
C ILE A 65 5.42 -0.77 6.55
N SER A 66 5.57 0.01 7.62
CA SER A 66 4.75 1.18 7.87
C SER A 66 5.63 2.39 8.10
N VAL A 67 5.41 3.44 7.31
CA VAL A 67 6.06 4.73 7.44
C VAL A 67 5.01 5.75 7.88
N LYS A 68 5.27 6.44 9.00
CA LYS A 68 4.42 7.51 9.51
C LYS A 68 5.22 8.81 9.61
N ASN A 69 4.57 9.95 9.43
CA ASN A 69 5.14 11.25 9.82
C ASN A 69 4.33 11.84 10.99
N ASP A 70 5.02 12.34 12.01
CA ASP A 70 4.43 13.13 13.10
C ASP A 70 5.01 14.54 13.09
N ARG A 71 4.20 15.47 12.59
CA ARG A 71 4.53 16.90 12.52
C ARG A 71 4.93 17.50 13.86
N ASN A 72 4.45 16.93 14.97
CA ASN A 72 4.72 17.47 16.29
C ASN A 72 6.12 17.11 16.79
N ARG A 73 6.84 16.20 16.12
CA ARG A 73 8.20 15.79 16.49
C ARG A 73 9.24 16.37 15.55
N ILE A 74 9.72 17.56 15.92
CA ILE A 74 10.77 18.30 15.19
C ILE A 74 12.05 17.46 14.98
N ARG A 75 12.43 16.63 15.98
CA ARG A 75 13.71 15.89 15.93
C ARG A 75 13.66 14.60 15.12
N PHE A 76 12.51 13.94 15.07
CA PHE A 76 12.31 12.65 14.40
C PHE A 76 10.93 12.67 13.73
N PRO A 77 10.82 13.33 12.58
CA PRO A 77 9.54 13.49 11.91
C PRO A 77 8.98 12.13 11.49
N PHE A 78 9.82 11.14 11.18
CA PHE A 78 9.39 9.85 10.65
C PHE A 78 9.48 8.71 11.67
N TYR A 79 8.51 7.80 11.58
CA TYR A 79 8.55 6.49 12.23
C TYR A 79 8.49 5.40 11.18
N LEU A 80 9.45 4.50 11.24
CA LEU A 80 9.47 3.29 10.46
C LEU A 80 9.16 2.10 11.37
N LYS A 81 7.99 1.47 11.21
CA LYS A 81 7.65 0.19 11.84
C LYS A 81 7.91 -0.92 10.81
N LEU A 82 8.80 -1.85 11.16
CA LEU A 82 9.17 -3.01 10.35
C LEU A 82 8.68 -4.27 11.07
N THR A 83 7.98 -5.14 10.35
CA THR A 83 7.62 -6.47 10.83
C THR A 83 8.35 -7.52 10.01
N PHE A 84 8.97 -8.47 10.67
CA PHE A 84 9.78 -9.50 10.03
C PHE A 84 9.03 -10.83 10.07
N HIS A 85 9.12 -11.61 9.00
CA HIS A 85 8.79 -13.03 9.12
C HIS A 85 9.81 -13.65 10.08
N ASP A 86 9.34 -14.43 11.05
CA ASP A 86 10.26 -15.17 11.91
C ASP A 86 11.07 -16.11 11.04
N THR A 87 12.34 -15.78 10.84
CA THR A 87 13.33 -16.78 10.46
C THR A 87 13.50 -17.64 11.70
N VAL A 88 12.98 -18.88 11.63
CA VAL A 88 13.16 -19.95 12.61
C VAL A 88 14.52 -19.79 13.28
N ASP A 89 14.54 -19.35 14.54
CA ASP A 89 15.72 -19.60 15.36
C ASP A 89 15.64 -21.09 15.67
N GLU A 90 16.52 -21.88 15.06
CA GLU A 90 16.54 -23.34 15.21
C GLU A 90 16.58 -23.77 16.69
N ASN A 91 16.97 -22.86 17.59
CA ASN A 91 17.04 -23.08 19.03
C ASN A 91 15.73 -22.85 19.80
N PHE A 92 14.71 -22.20 19.21
CA PHE A 92 13.47 -21.84 19.91
C PHE A 92 12.22 -22.16 19.10
N VAL A 93 12.02 -23.45 18.83
CA VAL A 93 10.84 -24.01 18.14
C VAL A 93 9.53 -23.69 18.87
N SER A 94 9.54 -23.36 20.17
CA SER A 94 8.32 -23.09 20.94
C SER A 94 7.76 -21.67 20.82
N LEU A 95 8.47 -20.74 20.16
CA LEU A 95 8.00 -19.36 19.92
C LEU A 95 7.53 -19.14 18.47
N LEU A 96 7.22 -20.21 17.75
CA LEU A 96 6.71 -20.17 16.39
C LEU A 96 5.54 -19.19 16.28
N ASN A 97 5.68 -18.23 15.38
CA ASN A 97 4.63 -17.33 14.86
C ASN A 97 4.34 -16.03 15.65
N ILE A 98 5.22 -15.53 16.52
CA ILE A 98 5.05 -14.19 17.08
C ILE A 98 5.85 -13.19 16.22
N PRO A 99 5.20 -12.43 15.31
CA PRO A 99 5.91 -11.55 14.41
C PRO A 99 6.76 -10.52 15.18
N TYR A 100 8.08 -10.60 15.03
CA TYR A 100 8.97 -9.59 15.60
C TYR A 100 8.75 -8.25 14.88
N THR A 101 8.49 -7.22 15.67
CA THR A 101 8.27 -5.86 15.20
C THR A 101 9.33 -4.93 15.76
N LYS A 102 9.86 -4.04 14.93
CA LYS A 102 10.81 -3.00 15.33
C LYS A 102 10.34 -1.64 14.83
N THR A 103 10.28 -0.68 15.75
CA THR A 103 10.03 0.73 15.42
C THR A 103 11.33 1.52 15.49
N ILE A 104 11.60 2.34 14.48
CA ILE A 104 12.80 3.15 14.35
C ILE A 104 12.38 4.59 14.08
N ASN A 105 12.95 5.52 14.85
CA ASN A 105 12.76 6.96 14.66
C ASN A 105 13.78 7.45 13.63
N ILE A 106 13.33 8.20 12.62
CA ILE A 106 14.16 8.65 11.50
C ILE A 106 14.09 10.17 11.40
N GLN A 107 15.26 10.80 11.21
CA GLN A 107 15.43 12.26 11.20
C GLN A 107 15.15 12.86 9.83
N CYS A 108 15.55 12.19 8.76
CA CYS A 108 15.44 12.70 7.39
C CYS A 108 15.22 11.60 6.34
N ASP A 109 14.95 12.03 5.12
CA ASP A 109 14.67 11.19 3.96
C ASP A 109 15.88 10.33 3.54
N GLU A 110 17.10 10.86 3.65
CA GLU A 110 18.34 10.12 3.34
C GLU A 110 18.55 8.97 4.32
N GLU A 111 18.33 9.22 5.62
CA GLU A 111 18.44 8.20 6.65
C GLU A 111 17.39 7.09 6.42
N LEU A 112 16.16 7.46 6.04
CA LEU A 112 15.13 6.48 5.69
C LEU A 112 15.56 5.64 4.49
N PHE A 113 16.06 6.28 3.43
CA PHE A 113 16.49 5.61 2.21
C PHE A 113 17.63 4.62 2.49
N ASP A 114 18.65 5.03 3.23
CA ASP A 114 19.79 4.17 3.55
C ASP A 114 19.44 3.03 4.51
N LEU A 115 18.51 3.26 5.43
CA LEU A 115 18.01 2.21 6.31
C LEU A 115 17.17 1.18 5.55
N LEU A 116 16.25 1.63 4.70
CA LEU A 116 15.36 0.73 3.95
C LEU A 116 16.15 -0.16 2.98
N LYS A 117 17.22 0.36 2.38
CA LYS A 117 18.12 -0.42 1.51
C LYS A 117 18.57 -1.73 2.15
N VAL A 118 18.95 -1.74 3.43
CA VAL A 118 19.57 -2.92 4.06
C VAL A 118 18.63 -4.11 4.27
N PHE A 119 17.34 -3.96 3.99
CA PHE A 119 16.34 -5.03 4.14
C PHE A 119 15.99 -5.68 2.80
N ASP A 120 15.59 -6.96 2.85
CA ASP A 120 15.00 -7.64 1.72
C ASP A 120 13.48 -7.48 1.73
N MET A 121 12.93 -6.87 0.68
CA MET A 121 11.50 -6.56 0.55
C MET A 121 10.84 -7.35 -0.60
N ARG A 122 11.50 -8.41 -1.10
CA ARG A 122 10.95 -9.24 -2.19
C ARG A 122 9.65 -9.95 -1.82
N LYS A 123 9.44 -10.19 -0.52
CA LYS A 123 8.23 -10.82 0.05
C LYS A 123 7.47 -9.84 0.96
N LEU A 124 7.35 -8.59 0.52
CA LEU A 124 6.61 -7.58 1.27
C LEU A 124 5.11 -7.82 1.11
N ASP A 125 4.44 -8.22 2.20
CA ASP A 125 3.00 -8.47 2.23
C ASP A 125 2.20 -7.16 2.35
N LYS A 126 2.65 -6.23 3.19
CA LYS A 126 1.89 -5.01 3.50
C LYS A 126 2.75 -3.75 3.53
N LEU A 127 2.26 -2.69 2.88
CA LEU A 127 2.89 -1.37 2.84
C LEU A 127 1.89 -0.31 3.26
N TYR A 128 2.25 0.40 4.33
CA TYR A 128 1.49 1.50 4.89
C TYR A 128 2.30 2.78 4.77
N VAL A 129 1.78 3.77 4.04
CA VAL A 129 2.37 5.11 3.89
C VAL A 129 1.42 6.11 4.55
N LEU A 130 1.67 6.39 5.81
CA LEU A 130 0.77 7.10 6.72
C LEU A 130 1.34 8.49 7.04
N VAL A 131 1.62 9.23 5.97
CA VAL A 131 2.28 10.54 5.97
C VAL A 131 1.29 11.58 5.46
N ASP A 132 1.11 12.69 6.18
CA ASP A 132 0.16 13.75 5.81
C ASP A 132 0.83 15.00 5.19
N VAL A 133 2.16 15.08 5.27
CA VAL A 133 3.01 16.16 4.74
C VAL A 133 3.56 15.76 3.38
N ASP A 134 3.85 16.76 2.57
CA ASP A 134 4.76 16.67 1.44
C ASP A 134 6.11 16.08 1.87
N CYS A 135 6.31 14.79 1.68
CA CYS A 135 7.58 14.10 1.87
C CYS A 135 7.80 13.14 0.71
N ASP A 136 9.06 12.97 0.31
CA ASP A 136 9.44 12.14 -0.84
C ASP A 136 9.37 10.63 -0.55
N ILE A 137 8.56 10.21 0.41
CA ILE A 137 8.45 8.82 0.88
C ILE A 137 7.99 7.88 -0.23
N ILE A 138 7.01 8.30 -1.02
CA ILE A 138 6.53 7.51 -2.16
C ILE A 138 7.65 7.36 -3.21
N ARG A 139 8.42 8.43 -3.47
CA ARG A 139 9.58 8.42 -4.36
C ARG A 139 10.69 7.49 -3.85
N ILE A 140 10.99 7.55 -2.55
CA ILE A 140 11.98 6.70 -1.86
C ILE A 140 11.59 5.23 -1.95
N LEU A 141 10.34 4.89 -1.60
CA LEU A 141 9.81 3.53 -1.71
C LEU A 141 9.81 3.06 -3.17
N GLY A 142 9.40 3.94 -4.08
CA GLY A 142 9.45 3.75 -5.53
C GLY A 142 10.86 3.54 -6.05
N ALA A 143 11.93 4.00 -5.38
CA ALA A 143 13.30 3.73 -5.77
C ALA A 143 13.83 2.39 -5.22
N ILE A 144 13.44 2.02 -4.00
CA ILE A 144 14.00 0.86 -3.28
C ILE A 144 13.29 -0.45 -3.63
N LEU A 145 11.96 -0.42 -3.76
CA LEU A 145 11.18 -1.65 -3.94
C LEU A 145 11.51 -2.30 -5.28
N GLN A 146 11.46 -3.63 -5.32
CA GLN A 146 11.82 -4.40 -6.51
C GLN A 146 10.57 -4.67 -7.35
N VAL A 147 10.74 -4.70 -8.67
CA VAL A 147 9.68 -5.09 -9.61
C VAL A 147 9.32 -6.55 -9.36
N GLY A 148 8.03 -6.85 -9.37
CA GLY A 148 7.49 -8.21 -9.19
C GLY A 148 7.12 -8.57 -7.76
N ALA A 149 7.30 -7.66 -6.79
CA ALA A 149 6.84 -7.87 -5.41
C ALA A 149 5.31 -7.99 -5.38
N LYS A 150 4.77 -9.11 -4.92
CA LYS A 150 3.33 -9.26 -4.71
C LYS A 150 2.98 -8.68 -3.35
N ILE A 151 2.08 -7.70 -3.33
CA ILE A 151 1.65 -7.06 -2.10
C ILE A 151 0.18 -7.37 -1.84
N GLU A 152 -0.13 -7.79 -0.62
CA GLU A 152 -1.50 -8.04 -0.18
C GLU A 152 -2.21 -6.73 0.13
N VAL A 153 -1.56 -5.81 0.85
CA VAL A 153 -2.15 -4.55 1.29
C VAL A 153 -1.26 -3.37 0.93
N LEU A 154 -1.82 -2.43 0.16
CA LEU A 154 -1.25 -1.10 -0.02
C LEU A 154 -2.19 -0.07 0.58
N LYS A 155 -1.71 0.67 1.58
CA LYS A 155 -2.46 1.77 2.20
C LYS A 155 -1.66 3.06 2.15
N ILE A 156 -2.26 4.10 1.60
CA ILE A 156 -1.71 5.45 1.51
C ILE A 156 -2.70 6.40 2.16
N LEU A 157 -2.26 7.10 3.21
CA LEU A 157 -3.10 8.05 3.93
C LEU A 157 -3.47 9.25 3.06
N LYS A 158 -2.48 9.81 2.37
CA LYS A 158 -2.65 11.00 1.56
C LYS A 158 -1.79 10.93 0.32
N LEU A 159 -2.40 11.28 -0.81
CA LEU A 159 -1.74 11.39 -2.10
C LEU A 159 -2.05 12.75 -2.70
N VAL A 160 -1.02 13.55 -2.97
CA VAL A 160 -1.18 14.86 -3.58
C VAL A 160 -0.66 14.89 -5.02
N GLY A 161 -1.10 15.85 -5.84
CA GLY A 161 -0.82 15.89 -7.28
C GLY A 161 0.64 15.67 -7.69
N LYS A 162 1.59 16.38 -7.06
CA LYS A 162 3.04 16.19 -7.27
C LYS A 162 3.56 14.75 -7.01
N ASP A 163 2.84 13.94 -6.22
CA ASP A 163 3.25 12.57 -5.90
C ASP A 163 2.76 11.55 -6.93
N PHE A 164 1.88 11.94 -7.86
CA PHE A 164 1.20 11.01 -8.77
C PHE A 164 2.18 10.22 -9.63
N GLU A 165 3.23 10.85 -10.15
CA GLU A 165 4.21 10.13 -10.99
C GLU A 165 5.10 9.19 -10.16
N SER A 166 5.47 9.60 -8.94
CA SER A 166 6.19 8.74 -8.00
C SER A 166 5.33 7.56 -7.56
N PHE A 167 4.04 7.80 -7.31
CA PHE A 167 3.08 6.76 -6.97
C PHE A 167 2.89 5.80 -8.13
N ARG A 168 2.72 6.30 -9.35
CA ARG A 168 2.64 5.49 -10.57
C ARG A 168 3.85 4.58 -10.72
N THR A 169 5.05 5.14 -10.53
CA THR A 169 6.31 4.39 -10.56
C THR A 169 6.32 3.29 -9.49
N LEU A 170 5.87 3.61 -8.27
CA LEU A 170 5.77 2.66 -7.17
C LEU A 170 4.79 1.53 -7.48
N ILE A 171 3.54 1.85 -7.86
CA ILE A 171 2.51 0.83 -8.09
C ILE A 171 2.80 -0.03 -9.31
N GLY A 172 3.48 0.51 -10.32
CA GLY A 172 3.94 -0.25 -11.50
C GLY A 172 4.94 -1.36 -11.16
N LYS A 173 5.50 -1.38 -9.95
CA LYS A 173 6.37 -2.47 -9.47
C LYS A 173 5.59 -3.67 -8.97
N PHE A 174 4.33 -3.49 -8.60
CA PHE A 174 3.49 -4.56 -8.07
C PHE A 174 2.69 -5.19 -9.21
N PRO A 175 2.86 -6.49 -9.50
CA PRO A 175 2.04 -7.16 -10.50
C PRO A 175 0.61 -7.43 -10.01
N SER A 176 0.39 -7.39 -8.70
CA SER A 176 -0.89 -7.66 -8.05
C SER A 176 -0.99 -6.93 -6.72
N ILE A 177 -2.17 -6.39 -6.43
CA ILE A 177 -2.59 -5.83 -5.14
C ILE A 177 -3.96 -6.44 -4.81
N LYS A 178 -4.15 -6.95 -3.58
CA LYS A 178 -5.46 -7.46 -3.13
C LYS A 178 -6.29 -6.37 -2.48
N ASN A 179 -5.68 -5.60 -1.58
CA ASN A 179 -6.36 -4.56 -0.82
C ASN A 179 -5.68 -3.21 -1.07
N LEU A 180 -6.42 -2.26 -1.64
CA LEU A 180 -5.92 -0.93 -1.96
C LEU A 180 -6.68 0.14 -1.16
N PHE A 181 -5.99 0.92 -0.35
CA PHE A 181 -6.58 2.00 0.42
C PHE A 181 -5.85 3.31 0.13
N ILE A 182 -6.57 4.30 -0.39
CA ILE A 182 -6.09 5.67 -0.58
C ILE A 182 -7.06 6.60 0.15
N GLU A 183 -6.69 6.99 1.37
CA GLU A 183 -7.61 7.65 2.30
C GLU A 183 -7.88 9.12 1.97
N HIS A 184 -7.04 9.75 1.14
CA HIS A 184 -7.21 11.14 0.78
C HIS A 184 -6.40 11.53 -0.47
N ILE A 185 -7.08 11.80 -1.58
CA ILE A 185 -6.46 12.32 -2.80
C ILE A 185 -6.76 13.81 -2.98
N CYS A 186 -5.72 14.63 -3.09
CA CYS A 186 -5.85 16.05 -3.44
C CYS A 186 -5.04 16.37 -4.69
N ALA A 187 -5.66 16.92 -5.72
CA ALA A 187 -4.92 17.49 -6.84
C ALA A 187 -5.41 18.91 -7.10
N SER A 188 -4.50 19.79 -7.51
CA SER A 188 -4.91 21.07 -8.06
C SER A 188 -5.54 20.87 -9.45
N LEU A 189 -6.50 21.71 -9.84
CA LEU A 189 -7.15 21.61 -11.16
C LEU A 189 -6.15 21.77 -12.33
N THR A 190 -4.98 22.36 -12.07
CA THR A 190 -3.88 22.49 -13.05
C THR A 190 -3.13 21.18 -13.31
N GLU A 191 -3.24 20.18 -12.44
CA GLU A 191 -2.55 18.87 -12.53
C GLU A 191 -3.45 17.77 -13.15
N THR A 192 -4.51 18.16 -13.87
CA THR A 192 -5.55 17.24 -14.41
C THR A 192 -5.02 16.17 -15.37
N LYS A 193 -3.93 16.44 -16.09
CA LYS A 193 -3.26 15.43 -16.93
C LYS A 193 -2.64 14.31 -16.09
N ASP A 194 -2.04 14.66 -14.96
CA ASP A 194 -1.41 13.71 -14.04
C ASP A 194 -2.46 12.94 -13.23
N ALA A 195 -3.60 13.57 -12.94
CA ALA A 195 -4.74 12.86 -12.38
C ALA A 195 -5.18 11.72 -13.32
N SER A 196 -5.37 11.99 -14.63
CA SER A 196 -5.78 10.94 -15.58
C SER A 196 -4.80 9.76 -15.65
N SER A 197 -3.49 10.02 -15.54
CA SER A 197 -2.46 8.97 -15.55
C SER A 197 -2.48 8.14 -14.25
N LEU A 198 -2.74 8.77 -13.10
CA LEU A 198 -3.02 8.08 -11.84
C LEU A 198 -4.15 7.07 -12.01
N LEU A 199 -5.28 7.50 -12.59
CA LEU A 199 -6.47 6.65 -12.76
C LEU A 199 -6.17 5.45 -13.66
N SER A 200 -5.45 5.67 -14.77
CA SER A 200 -5.06 4.60 -15.69
C SER A 200 -4.18 3.53 -15.03
N SER A 201 -3.41 3.94 -14.01
CA SER A 201 -2.51 3.05 -13.30
C SER A 201 -3.28 2.21 -12.27
N LEU A 202 -4.29 2.79 -11.61
CA LEU A 202 -5.16 2.06 -10.68
C LEU A 202 -6.03 1.02 -11.40
N THR A 203 -6.54 1.33 -12.59
CA THR A 203 -7.31 0.37 -13.39
C THR A 203 -6.45 -0.70 -14.06
N SER A 204 -5.12 -0.66 -13.92
CA SER A 204 -4.25 -1.73 -14.44
C SER A 204 -4.34 -3.02 -13.63
N PHE A 205 -4.75 -2.95 -12.37
CA PHE A 205 -4.89 -4.10 -11.48
C PHE A 205 -6.16 -4.91 -11.77
N ASN A 206 -6.03 -6.24 -11.73
CA ASN A 206 -7.11 -7.21 -11.89
C ASN A 206 -7.23 -8.21 -10.73
N THR A 207 -6.52 -7.95 -9.62
CA THR A 207 -6.48 -8.81 -8.43
C THR A 207 -7.07 -8.17 -7.18
N ILE A 208 -7.66 -6.97 -7.30
CA ILE A 208 -8.19 -6.23 -6.16
C ILE A 208 -9.47 -6.91 -5.68
N GLU A 209 -9.49 -7.22 -4.39
CA GLU A 209 -10.61 -7.83 -3.66
C GLU A 209 -11.35 -6.76 -2.83
N THR A 210 -10.63 -5.76 -2.32
CA THR A 210 -11.19 -4.63 -1.58
C THR A 210 -10.47 -3.34 -1.95
N SER A 211 -11.22 -2.26 -2.16
CA SER A 211 -10.65 -0.95 -2.47
C SER A 211 -11.37 0.18 -1.74
N CYS A 212 -10.60 1.17 -1.31
CA CYS A 212 -11.11 2.36 -0.64
C CYS A 212 -10.40 3.59 -1.20
N ILE A 213 -11.14 4.52 -1.81
CA ILE A 213 -10.57 5.70 -2.48
C ILE A 213 -11.37 6.93 -2.09
N TYR A 214 -10.76 7.88 -1.41
CA TYR A 214 -11.41 9.16 -1.08
C TYR A 214 -10.72 10.30 -1.80
N GLU A 215 -11.49 11.11 -2.53
CA GLU A 215 -11.03 12.41 -3.00
C GLU A 215 -11.38 13.52 -2.00
N CYS A 216 -10.54 14.54 -1.96
CA CYS A 216 -10.79 15.76 -1.22
C CYS A 216 -11.90 16.58 -1.89
N SER A 217 -12.66 17.36 -1.12
CA SER A 217 -13.78 18.17 -1.64
C SER A 217 -13.37 19.22 -2.68
N SER A 218 -12.10 19.63 -2.69
CA SER A 218 -11.55 20.57 -3.68
C SER A 218 -11.15 19.90 -4.99
N THR A 219 -11.17 18.56 -5.04
CA THR A 219 -10.62 17.75 -6.12
C THR A 219 -11.76 16.95 -6.76
N ASN A 220 -11.90 17.05 -8.08
CA ASN A 220 -12.92 16.32 -8.87
C ASN A 220 -12.20 15.40 -9.87
N ILE A 221 -11.38 14.48 -9.38
CA ILE A 221 -10.55 13.62 -10.24
C ILE A 221 -11.20 12.26 -10.50
N LEU A 222 -12.11 11.82 -9.62
CA LEU A 222 -12.80 10.56 -9.82
C LEU A 222 -13.81 10.71 -10.96
N SER A 223 -13.88 9.69 -11.82
CA SER A 223 -14.84 9.60 -12.92
C SER A 223 -15.59 8.27 -12.85
N ALA A 224 -16.85 8.26 -13.30
CA ALA A 224 -17.65 7.04 -13.33
C ALA A 224 -16.99 5.95 -14.21
N ASP A 225 -16.33 6.35 -15.30
CA ASP A 225 -15.60 5.44 -16.19
C ASP A 225 -14.45 4.72 -15.48
N MET A 226 -13.73 5.42 -14.60
CA MET A 226 -12.66 4.81 -13.80
C MET A 226 -13.22 3.72 -12.89
N VAL A 227 -14.30 4.01 -12.17
CA VAL A 227 -14.88 3.08 -11.20
C VAL A 227 -15.50 1.89 -11.90
N THR A 228 -16.22 2.12 -12.99
CA THR A 228 -16.80 1.04 -13.79
C THR A 228 -15.72 0.14 -14.40
N GLU A 229 -14.60 0.69 -14.86
CA GLU A 229 -13.46 -0.11 -15.35
C GLU A 229 -12.76 -0.88 -14.22
N LEU A 230 -12.62 -0.28 -13.02
CA LEU A 230 -12.09 -0.96 -11.83
C LEU A 230 -12.95 -2.18 -11.47
N LEU A 231 -14.27 -2.00 -11.39
CA LEU A 231 -15.24 -3.07 -11.14
C LEU A 231 -15.20 -4.16 -12.21
N ARG A 232 -15.10 -3.76 -13.48
CA ARG A 232 -15.06 -4.68 -14.62
C ARG A 232 -13.81 -5.55 -14.64
N ARG A 233 -12.65 -4.99 -14.30
CA ARG A 233 -11.36 -5.71 -14.32
C ARG A 233 -11.16 -6.61 -13.10
N ASN A 234 -11.77 -6.27 -11.98
CA ASN A 234 -11.59 -6.99 -10.73
C ASN A 234 -12.83 -7.83 -10.44
N SER A 235 -12.90 -9.01 -11.05
CA SER A 235 -14.02 -9.95 -10.87
C SER A 235 -14.18 -10.50 -9.44
N HIS A 236 -13.17 -10.27 -8.59
CA HIS A 236 -13.11 -10.66 -7.19
C HIS A 236 -13.38 -9.49 -6.22
N LEU A 237 -13.71 -8.30 -6.75
CA LEU A 237 -13.98 -7.12 -5.95
C LEU A 237 -15.31 -7.28 -5.22
N ASP A 238 -15.23 -7.45 -3.91
CA ASP A 238 -16.39 -7.66 -3.03
C ASP A 238 -16.90 -6.32 -2.48
N ASP A 239 -15.96 -5.44 -2.10
CA ASP A 239 -16.23 -4.13 -1.55
C ASP A 239 -15.41 -3.04 -2.24
N LEU A 240 -16.12 -2.03 -2.73
CA LEU A 240 -15.54 -0.80 -3.22
C LEU A 240 -16.12 0.36 -2.43
N THR A 241 -15.27 1.05 -1.69
CA THR A 241 -15.62 2.25 -0.96
C THR A 241 -15.04 3.48 -1.66
N ILE A 242 -15.87 4.50 -1.87
CA ILE A 242 -15.50 5.77 -2.47
C ILE A 242 -15.93 6.89 -1.54
N GLY A 243 -15.18 7.99 -1.48
CA GLY A 243 -15.76 9.23 -0.99
C GLY A 243 -15.37 10.43 -1.81
N THR A 244 -16.31 11.37 -1.91
CA THR A 244 -16.29 12.49 -2.84
C THR A 244 -17.30 13.56 -2.39
N GLY A 245 -17.16 14.78 -2.91
CA GLY A 245 -18.17 15.84 -2.81
C GLY A 245 -18.92 16.11 -4.13
N ASN A 246 -18.67 15.34 -5.19
CA ASN A 246 -19.14 15.64 -6.54
C ASN A 246 -20.45 14.91 -6.89
N ILE A 247 -21.57 15.65 -6.87
CA ILE A 247 -22.92 15.11 -7.16
C ILE A 247 -23.01 14.52 -8.57
N GLU A 248 -22.37 15.15 -9.56
CA GLU A 248 -22.46 14.69 -10.95
C GLU A 248 -21.66 13.40 -11.15
N PHE A 249 -20.51 13.28 -10.49
CA PHE A 249 -19.79 11.99 -10.43
C PHE A 249 -20.68 10.91 -9.80
N GLU A 250 -21.29 11.20 -8.65
CA GLU A 250 -22.16 10.25 -7.93
C GLU A 250 -23.39 9.82 -8.74
N ARG A 251 -23.99 10.75 -9.46
CA ARG A 251 -25.08 10.46 -10.39
C ARG A 251 -24.63 9.52 -11.50
N ASN A 252 -23.46 9.76 -12.07
CA ASN A 252 -22.94 8.99 -13.20
C ASN A 252 -22.46 7.59 -12.77
N ILE A 253 -21.79 7.46 -11.63
CA ILE A 253 -21.42 6.16 -11.08
C ILE A 253 -22.64 5.34 -10.68
N PHE A 254 -23.68 5.96 -10.12
CA PHE A 254 -24.94 5.27 -9.82
C PHE A 254 -25.56 4.63 -11.06
N LYS A 255 -25.69 5.40 -12.15
CA LYS A 255 -26.17 4.89 -13.45
C LYS A 255 -25.25 3.80 -14.02
N GLY A 256 -23.94 4.04 -14.01
CA GLY A 256 -22.95 3.09 -14.52
C GLY A 256 -22.96 1.78 -13.74
N TYR A 257 -23.01 1.83 -12.42
CA TYR A 257 -22.97 0.66 -11.54
C TYR A 257 -24.14 -0.30 -11.75
N PHE A 258 -25.36 0.22 -11.92
CA PHE A 258 -26.55 -0.61 -12.15
C PHE A 258 -26.72 -1.10 -13.59
N THR A 259 -26.01 -0.51 -14.55
CA THR A 259 -26.02 -0.92 -15.96
C THR A 259 -24.80 -1.74 -16.37
N LEU A 260 -23.73 -1.73 -15.58
CA LEU A 260 -22.48 -2.45 -15.84
C LEU A 260 -22.72 -3.95 -16.00
N GLU A 261 -22.10 -4.58 -16.99
CA GLU A 261 -21.98 -6.04 -17.05
C GLU A 261 -20.64 -6.45 -16.41
N GLN A 262 -20.68 -7.02 -15.21
CA GLN A 262 -19.47 -7.44 -14.52
C GLN A 262 -19.17 -8.92 -14.81
N PRO A 263 -18.01 -9.27 -15.37
CA PRO A 263 -17.59 -10.66 -15.49
C PRO A 263 -17.23 -11.19 -14.10
N ARG A 264 -17.75 -12.36 -13.72
CA ARG A 264 -17.39 -13.04 -12.47
C ARG A 264 -16.66 -14.34 -12.75
N LYS A 265 -15.59 -14.59 -11.99
CA LYS A 265 -14.83 -15.84 -12.07
C LYS A 265 -15.61 -16.95 -11.35
N MET A 266 -15.85 -18.04 -12.05
CA MET A 266 -16.54 -19.21 -11.52
C MET A 266 -15.54 -20.08 -10.76
N GLU A 267 -15.58 -20.01 -9.43
CA GLU A 267 -15.10 -21.12 -8.61
C GLU A 267 -16.28 -21.64 -7.79
N ASN A 268 -16.37 -22.97 -7.76
CA ASN A 268 -17.50 -23.77 -7.33
C ASN A 268 -18.13 -23.23 -6.03
N GLU A 269 -19.46 -23.06 -6.05
CA GLU A 269 -20.27 -22.50 -4.96
C GLU A 269 -19.99 -21.02 -4.67
N CYS A 270 -20.71 -20.13 -5.36
CA CYS A 270 -20.65 -18.68 -5.18
C CYS A 270 -20.82 -18.26 -3.70
N ARG A 271 -19.73 -18.09 -2.96
CA ARG A 271 -19.74 -17.51 -1.61
C ARG A 271 -20.04 -16.02 -1.61
N TYR A 272 -19.84 -15.34 -2.73
CA TYR A 272 -19.97 -13.89 -2.86
C TYR A 272 -21.06 -13.55 -3.85
N ASN A 273 -22.33 -13.54 -3.44
CA ASN A 273 -23.44 -13.10 -4.30
C ASN A 273 -23.72 -11.60 -4.19
N VAL A 274 -22.97 -10.86 -3.37
CA VAL A 274 -23.13 -9.43 -3.16
C VAL A 274 -21.92 -8.69 -3.73
N ILE A 275 -22.13 -7.59 -4.44
CA ILE A 275 -21.12 -6.53 -4.63
C ILE A 275 -21.64 -5.32 -3.89
N THR A 276 -20.79 -4.71 -3.08
CA THR A 276 -21.11 -3.46 -2.39
C THR A 276 -20.28 -2.33 -2.98
N LEU A 277 -20.97 -1.28 -3.42
CA LEU A 277 -20.38 0.03 -3.67
C LEU A 277 -20.86 0.96 -2.56
N GLN A 278 -19.94 1.36 -1.69
CA GLN A 278 -20.19 2.28 -0.61
C GLN A 278 -19.66 3.67 -0.98
N VAL A 279 -20.48 4.69 -0.76
CA VAL A 279 -20.19 6.08 -1.05
C VAL A 279 -20.29 6.90 0.23
N TYR A 280 -19.20 7.59 0.55
CA TYR A 280 -19.12 8.60 1.59
C TYR A 280 -19.16 9.99 0.96
N PHE A 281 -20.33 10.61 1.02
CA PHE A 281 -20.59 11.87 0.34
C PHE A 281 -20.41 13.07 1.28
N ARG A 282 -19.53 14.00 0.92
CA ARG A 282 -19.17 15.19 1.73
C ARG A 282 -19.82 16.51 1.25
N GLY A 283 -20.82 16.43 0.38
CA GLY A 283 -21.51 17.61 -0.18
C GLY A 283 -22.93 17.82 0.36
N GLU A 284 -23.79 18.46 -0.44
CA GLU A 284 -25.22 18.64 -0.15
C GLU A 284 -25.98 17.30 -0.22
N TYR A 285 -25.92 16.51 0.85
CA TYR A 285 -26.45 15.14 0.88
C TYR A 285 -27.94 15.05 0.49
N GLY A 286 -28.78 15.98 0.94
CA GLY A 286 -30.20 16.01 0.56
C GLY A 286 -30.38 16.14 -0.96
N LEU A 287 -29.63 17.04 -1.60
CA LEU A 287 -29.66 17.24 -3.05
C LEU A 287 -29.17 15.98 -3.80
N LEU A 288 -28.14 15.31 -3.28
CA LEU A 288 -27.69 14.03 -3.85
C LEU A 288 -28.79 12.97 -3.77
N VAL A 289 -29.42 12.80 -2.60
CA VAL A 289 -30.49 11.81 -2.41
C VAL A 289 -31.64 12.04 -3.39
N ASP A 290 -32.08 13.29 -3.56
CA ASP A 290 -33.13 13.64 -4.52
C ASP A 290 -32.69 13.38 -5.96
N THR A 291 -31.43 13.69 -6.30
CA THR A 291 -30.84 13.41 -7.61
C THR A 291 -30.82 11.91 -7.91
N LEU A 292 -30.40 11.07 -6.95
CA LEU A 292 -30.36 9.61 -7.11
C LEU A 292 -31.76 9.01 -7.24
N LYS A 293 -32.73 9.49 -6.45
CA LYS A 293 -34.14 9.09 -6.56
C LYS A 293 -34.73 9.42 -7.93
N ASN A 294 -34.43 10.61 -8.46
CA ASN A 294 -34.88 10.99 -9.81
C ASN A 294 -34.28 10.08 -10.89
N CYS A 295 -33.03 9.62 -10.71
CA CYS A 295 -32.38 8.69 -11.63
C CYS A 295 -32.99 7.28 -11.62
N LEU A 296 -33.78 6.89 -10.61
CA LEU A 296 -34.44 5.58 -10.57
C LEU A 296 -35.38 5.36 -11.76
N SER A 297 -36.01 6.43 -12.26
CA SER A 297 -36.86 6.37 -13.45
C SER A 297 -36.10 5.96 -14.71
N GLU A 298 -34.79 6.17 -14.75
CA GLU A 298 -33.91 5.82 -15.86
C GLU A 298 -33.29 4.41 -15.70
N ILE A 299 -33.33 3.83 -14.50
CA ILE A 299 -32.66 2.56 -14.17
C ILE A 299 -33.70 1.51 -13.78
N VAL A 300 -34.13 0.71 -14.76
CA VAL A 300 -35.17 -0.32 -14.59
C VAL A 300 -34.74 -1.45 -13.62
N SER A 301 -33.45 -1.61 -13.36
CA SER A 301 -32.90 -2.74 -12.61
C SER A 301 -32.93 -2.59 -11.08
N VAL A 302 -33.16 -1.39 -10.53
CA VAL A 302 -33.20 -1.19 -9.07
C VAL A 302 -34.53 -1.68 -8.51
N VAL A 303 -34.49 -2.63 -7.58
CA VAL A 303 -35.67 -3.32 -7.05
C VAL A 303 -36.05 -2.79 -5.67
N ARG A 304 -35.08 -2.36 -4.86
CA ARG A 304 -35.33 -1.95 -3.47
C ARG A 304 -34.56 -0.70 -3.11
N VAL A 305 -35.22 0.16 -2.34
CA VAL A 305 -34.64 1.37 -1.76
C VAL A 305 -34.92 1.33 -0.27
N TYR A 306 -33.87 1.42 0.54
CA TYR A 306 -33.94 1.50 1.99
C TYR A 306 -33.38 2.83 2.43
N SER A 307 -34.03 3.47 3.38
CA SER A 307 -33.52 4.66 4.05
C SER A 307 -33.51 4.39 5.54
N ASP A 308 -32.35 4.54 6.15
CA ASP A 308 -32.14 4.43 7.58
C ASP A 308 -31.40 5.69 8.08
N PRO A 309 -31.19 5.86 9.40
CA PRO A 309 -30.46 7.00 9.91
C PRO A 309 -28.99 7.08 9.45
N GLU A 310 -28.43 5.98 8.97
CA GLU A 310 -27.03 5.88 8.56
C GLU A 310 -26.83 6.23 7.09
N GLY A 311 -27.85 6.07 6.24
CA GLY A 311 -27.76 6.39 4.82
C GLY A 311 -28.95 5.95 3.98
N ILE A 312 -28.73 5.95 2.66
CA ILE A 312 -29.66 5.39 1.68
C ILE A 312 -29.01 4.23 0.94
N LYS A 313 -29.74 3.13 0.80
CA LYS A 313 -29.29 1.91 0.13
C LYS A 313 -30.19 1.61 -1.06
N PHE A 314 -29.59 1.35 -2.21
CA PHE A 314 -30.25 0.91 -3.42
C PHE A 314 -29.78 -0.50 -3.77
N GLU A 315 -30.72 -1.40 -4.02
CA GLU A 315 -30.42 -2.78 -4.34
C GLU A 315 -31.02 -3.21 -5.67
N SER A 316 -30.24 -3.96 -6.43
CA SER A 316 -30.67 -4.64 -7.66
C SER A 316 -30.31 -6.11 -7.58
N LYS A 317 -31.22 -6.98 -8.02
CA LYS A 317 -30.94 -8.40 -8.20
C LYS A 317 -30.90 -8.69 -9.68
N VAL A 318 -29.74 -9.10 -10.19
CA VAL A 318 -29.53 -9.42 -11.60
C VAL A 318 -29.10 -10.87 -11.74
N ASP A 319 -29.63 -11.56 -12.74
CA ASP A 319 -29.19 -12.92 -13.03
C ASP A 319 -27.77 -12.90 -13.62
N CYS A 320 -26.90 -13.76 -13.10
CA CYS A 320 -25.56 -13.93 -13.65
C CYS A 320 -25.66 -14.57 -15.05
N LYS A 321 -25.33 -13.79 -16.08
CA LYS A 321 -25.31 -14.24 -17.49
C LYS A 321 -24.35 -15.40 -17.76
N TYR A 322 -23.37 -15.62 -16.88
CA TYR A 322 -22.36 -16.66 -17.01
C TYR A 322 -22.73 -17.97 -16.26
N CYS A 323 -23.77 -17.96 -15.43
CA CYS A 323 -24.21 -19.12 -14.64
C CYS A 323 -25.42 -19.82 -15.29
N PHE A 324 -25.21 -20.51 -16.42
CA PHE A 324 -26.31 -21.14 -17.20
C PHE A 324 -27.12 -22.20 -16.43
N LYS A 325 -26.52 -22.90 -15.47
CA LYS A 325 -27.19 -24.03 -14.78
C LYS A 325 -28.02 -23.62 -13.56
N ASN A 326 -27.59 -22.59 -12.81
CA ASN A 326 -28.13 -22.30 -11.48
C ASN A 326 -28.85 -20.94 -11.36
N LYS A 327 -29.06 -20.20 -12.46
CA LYS A 327 -29.67 -18.84 -12.47
C LYS A 327 -29.24 -18.01 -11.25
N HIS A 328 -27.92 -17.95 -11.03
CA HIS A 328 -27.39 -17.36 -9.81
C HIS A 328 -27.70 -15.86 -9.81
N GLY A 329 -28.46 -15.40 -8.83
CA GLY A 329 -28.75 -13.98 -8.65
C GLY A 329 -27.59 -13.27 -7.97
N ILE A 330 -27.09 -12.21 -8.61
CA ILE A 330 -26.14 -11.27 -8.04
C ILE A 330 -26.94 -10.12 -7.42
N LEU A 331 -26.72 -9.86 -6.14
CA LEU A 331 -27.19 -8.67 -5.45
C LEU A 331 -26.15 -7.56 -5.61
N ARG A 332 -26.56 -6.44 -6.21
CA ARG A 332 -25.79 -5.21 -6.23
C ARG A 332 -26.34 -4.29 -5.17
N SER A 333 -25.44 -3.76 -4.34
CA SER A 333 -25.78 -2.85 -3.25
C SER A 333 -25.01 -1.55 -3.44
N PHE A 334 -25.73 -0.47 -3.71
CA PHE A 334 -25.19 0.88 -3.73
C PHE A 334 -25.63 1.60 -2.46
N PHE A 335 -24.70 1.89 -1.57
CA PHE A 335 -24.98 2.54 -0.29
C PHE A 335 -24.34 3.91 -0.24
N VAL A 336 -25.11 4.94 0.12
CA VAL A 336 -24.63 6.31 0.25
C VAL A 336 -24.87 6.79 1.66
N THR A 337 -23.85 7.39 2.26
CA THR A 337 -23.92 8.01 3.59
C THR A 337 -23.18 9.34 3.58
N ASN A 338 -23.61 10.27 4.43
CA ASN A 338 -22.89 11.50 4.74
C ASN A 338 -22.12 11.42 6.07
N ASN A 339 -22.13 10.25 6.72
CA ASN A 339 -21.29 10.03 7.89
C ASN A 339 -19.82 10.14 7.49
N GLU A 340 -18.97 10.53 8.44
CA GLU A 340 -17.55 10.41 8.19
C GLU A 340 -17.22 8.94 7.92
N PRO A 341 -16.36 8.66 6.92
CA PRO A 341 -15.87 7.31 6.76
C PRO A 341 -15.27 6.86 8.08
N PRO A 342 -15.51 5.62 8.52
CA PRO A 342 -14.81 5.10 9.66
C PRO A 342 -13.34 5.28 9.32
N THR A 343 -12.65 6.15 10.06
CA THR A 343 -11.21 6.22 9.99
C THR A 343 -10.79 4.78 10.21
N ILE A 344 -10.22 4.12 9.19
CA ILE A 344 -9.76 2.74 9.32
C ILE A 344 -8.49 2.85 10.17
N VAL A 345 -8.70 3.12 11.46
CA VAL A 345 -7.71 3.03 12.51
C VAL A 345 -7.53 1.54 12.68
N MET A 346 -6.74 0.94 11.78
CA MET A 346 -6.05 -0.27 12.15
C MET A 346 -5.24 0.12 13.38
N ASN A 347 -5.62 -0.45 14.53
CA ASN A 347 -4.88 -0.26 15.77
C ASN A 347 -3.41 -0.52 15.45
N TRP A 348 -2.60 0.50 15.73
CA TRP A 348 -1.17 0.51 15.48
C TRP A 348 -0.38 -0.34 16.46
N ASP A 349 -1.07 -1.01 17.37
CA ASP A 349 -0.48 -1.81 18.42
C ASP A 349 -0.08 -3.17 17.89
#